data_AF-A0AAV7GH52-F1
#
_entry.id   AF-A0AAV7GH52-F1
#
_cell.length_a   1.000
_cell.length_b   1.000
_cell.length_c   1.000
_cell.angle_alpha   90.00
_cell.angle_beta   90.00
_cell.angle_gamma   90.00
#
_symmetry.space_group_name_H-M   'P 1'
#
loop_
_entity.id
_entity.type
_entity.pdbx_description
1 polymer ?
#
loop_
_entity_poly.entity_id
_entity_poly.type
_entity_poly.pdbx_seq_one_letter_code
_entity_poly.pdbx_strand_id
1 'polypeptide(L)'
;MVAHGPTIVSTRYDTIMVLKLKNFRYDCGHNNSLKVLNADGLLGFDRGSISIITQTAQSYDLVFSYCLPSKPSIIGYLELGNYATHVQYTPMITSQMSVFGAPGTMLSSGRKAILDSGTVISGLSPITYSDIHNIF
;
A
#
# COMPACT_ATOMS: atom_id res chain seq x y z
N MET A 1 -24.92 2.07 13.37
CA MET A 1 -23.68 2.86 13.45
C MET A 1 -23.52 3.51 12.08
N VAL A 2 -23.70 4.82 11.97
CA VAL A 2 -23.58 5.52 10.68
C VAL A 2 -22.09 5.62 10.39
N ALA A 3 -21.59 4.77 9.51
CA ALA A 3 -20.23 4.93 9.00
C ALA A 3 -20.25 6.07 7.99
N HIS A 4 -19.75 7.22 8.41
CA HIS A 4 -19.29 8.22 7.46
C HIS A 4 -18.17 7.56 6.66
N GLY A 5 -18.39 7.34 5.36
CA GLY A 5 -17.44 6.64 4.50
C GLY A 5 -16.04 7.28 4.58
N PRO A 6 -14.96 6.50 4.42
CA PRO A 6 -13.61 7.02 4.56
C PRO A 6 -13.39 8.13 3.53
N THR A 7 -13.06 9.32 4.03
CA THR A 7 -12.66 10.44 3.20
C THR A 7 -11.19 10.26 2.90
N ILE A 8 -10.87 9.92 1.66
CA ILE A 8 -9.48 9.67 1.25
C ILE A 8 -8.97 10.95 0.61
N VAL A 9 -7.97 11.54 1.25
CA VAL A 9 -7.39 12.82 0.86
C VAL A 9 -6.26 12.54 -0.12
N SER A 10 -6.46 12.90 -1.40
CA SER A 10 -5.40 12.91 -2.40
C SER A 10 -4.85 14.34 -2.54
N THR A 11 -3.53 14.49 -2.45
CA THR A 11 -2.86 15.79 -2.47
C THR A 11 -2.08 15.99 -3.77
N ARG A 12 -2.59 16.82 -4.69
CA ARG A 12 -1.74 17.56 -5.65
C ARG A 12 -2.31 18.96 -5.91
N TYR A 13 -1.44 19.97 -5.84
CA TYR A 13 -1.67 21.39 -6.19
C TYR A 13 -2.76 22.12 -5.42
N ASP A 14 -2.55 22.47 -4.14
CA ASP A 14 -3.38 23.41 -3.33
C ASP A 14 -4.92 23.22 -3.37
N THR A 15 -5.39 22.15 -4.00
CA THR A 15 -6.77 21.82 -4.27
C THR A 15 -6.93 20.43 -3.68
N ILE A 16 -7.58 20.37 -2.52
CA ILE A 16 -7.94 19.10 -1.90
C ILE A 16 -8.96 18.43 -2.82
N MET A 17 -8.52 17.53 -3.70
CA MET A 17 -9.44 16.66 -4.40
C MET A 17 -9.90 15.60 -3.40
N VAL A 18 -11.00 15.90 -2.72
CA VAL A 18 -11.66 14.92 -1.85
C VAL A 18 -12.33 13.88 -2.74
N LEU A 19 -11.75 12.68 -2.80
CA LEU A 19 -12.38 11.57 -3.49
C LEU A 19 -13.54 11.05 -2.63
N LYS A 20 -14.78 11.35 -3.06
CA LYS A 20 -15.98 10.85 -2.40
C LYS A 20 -16.44 9.55 -3.06
N LEU A 21 -16.06 8.43 -2.48
CA LEU A 21 -16.50 7.11 -2.92
C LEU A 21 -17.88 6.78 -2.33
N LYS A 22 -18.89 6.69 -3.20
CA LYS A 22 -20.22 6.21 -2.80
C LYS A 22 -20.18 4.70 -2.65
N ASN A 23 -20.86 4.18 -1.63
CA ASN A 23 -20.99 2.73 -1.37
C ASN A 23 -19.64 2.00 -1.25
N PHE A 24 -18.63 2.68 -0.68
CA PHE A 24 -17.34 2.06 -0.40
C PHE A 24 -17.52 0.86 0.53
N ARG A 25 -17.02 -0.29 0.11
CA ARG A 25 -17.05 -1.55 0.87
C ARG A 25 -15.81 -1.64 1.73
N TYR A 26 -15.98 -1.97 2.99
CA TYR A 26 -14.90 -2.19 3.94
C TYR A 26 -15.33 -3.25 4.94
N ASP A 27 -14.34 -3.90 5.54
CA ASP A 27 -14.57 -4.92 6.56
C ASP A 27 -14.51 -4.32 7.97
N CYS A 28 -15.33 -4.85 8.86
CA CYS A 28 -15.31 -4.51 10.28
C CYS A 28 -14.45 -5.51 11.05
N GLY A 29 -13.31 -5.07 11.56
CA GLY A 29 -12.49 -5.88 12.45
C GLY A 29 -12.83 -5.64 13.93
N HIS A 30 -12.63 -6.66 14.76
CA HIS A 30 -12.84 -6.58 16.21
C HIS A 30 -11.57 -7.03 16.95
N ASN A 31 -11.20 -6.34 18.02
CA ASN A 31 -10.04 -6.67 18.86
C ASN A 31 -8.73 -6.86 18.07
N ASN A 32 -8.47 -5.98 17.10
CA ASN A 32 -7.25 -6.04 16.30
C ASN A 32 -6.07 -5.43 17.06
N SER A 33 -5.06 -6.25 17.32
CA SER A 33 -3.77 -5.78 17.85
C SER A 33 -2.91 -5.21 16.73
N LEU A 34 -3.09 -3.93 16.44
CA LEU A 34 -2.27 -3.20 15.46
C LEU A 34 -1.03 -2.63 16.16
N LYS A 35 0.14 -2.73 15.51
CA LYS A 35 1.39 -2.12 15.98
C LYS A 35 1.50 -0.63 15.63
N VAL A 36 0.43 -0.02 15.11
CA VAL A 36 0.37 1.38 14.68
C VAL A 36 -0.30 2.19 15.79
N LEU A 37 0.34 3.29 16.20
CA LEU A 37 -0.23 4.22 17.17
C LEU A 37 -1.33 5.06 16.50
N ASN A 38 -2.50 5.16 17.14
CA ASN A 38 -3.60 6.05 16.77
C ASN A 38 -4.20 5.85 15.36
N ALA A 39 -4.48 4.60 14.97
CA ALA A 39 -5.21 4.29 13.74
C ALA A 39 -6.54 3.58 14.04
N ASP A 40 -7.60 4.00 13.35
CA ASP A 40 -8.94 3.38 13.45
C ASP A 40 -9.11 2.16 12.51
N GLY A 41 -8.12 1.87 11.67
CA GLY A 41 -8.17 0.75 10.74
C GLY A 41 -6.97 0.68 9.78
N LEU A 42 -7.07 -0.23 8.81
CA LEU A 42 -6.10 -0.42 7.74
C LEU A 42 -6.76 -0.18 6.38
N LEU A 43 -6.03 0.43 5.45
CA LEU A 43 -6.46 0.62 4.08
C LEU A 43 -5.67 -0.31 3.16
N GLY A 44 -6.36 -1.24 2.51
CA GLY A 44 -5.76 -2.24 1.61
C GLY A 44 -5.57 -1.73 0.19
N PHE A 45 -4.35 -1.85 -0.32
CA PHE A 45 -3.92 -1.49 -1.69
C PHE A 45 -3.59 -2.70 -2.56
N ASP A 46 -3.99 -3.89 -2.10
CA ASP A 46 -3.79 -5.13 -2.81
C ASP A 46 -4.73 -5.26 -4.01
N ARG A 47 -4.67 -6.41 -4.68
CA ARG A 47 -5.51 -6.71 -5.86
C ARG A 47 -6.82 -7.41 -5.49
N GLY A 48 -7.18 -7.41 -4.20
CA GLY A 48 -8.42 -7.97 -3.70
C GLY A 48 -9.65 -7.20 -4.18
N SER A 49 -10.81 -7.87 -4.22
CA SER A 49 -12.06 -7.31 -4.73
C SER A 49 -12.63 -6.16 -3.87
N ILE A 50 -12.21 -6.07 -2.61
CA ILE A 50 -12.59 -5.01 -1.67
C ILE A 50 -11.48 -3.96 -1.48
N SER A 51 -10.34 -4.08 -2.17
CA SER A 51 -9.28 -3.09 -2.05
C SER A 51 -9.72 -1.74 -2.61
N ILE A 52 -9.12 -0.66 -2.14
CA ILE A 52 -9.40 0.67 -2.69
C ILE A 52 -9.08 0.72 -4.18
N ILE A 53 -7.98 0.08 -4.59
CA ILE A 53 -7.52 0.04 -5.98
C ILE A 53 -8.59 -0.56 -6.89
N THR A 54 -9.18 -1.69 -6.48
CA THR A 54 -10.23 -2.34 -7.26
C THR A 54 -11.54 -1.53 -7.24
N GLN A 55 -11.91 -0.96 -6.10
CA GLN A 55 -13.15 -0.18 -5.98
C GLN A 55 -13.10 1.15 -6.76
N THR A 56 -11.91 1.69 -7.03
CA THR A 56 -11.72 2.94 -7.76
C THR A 56 -11.18 2.74 -9.18
N ALA A 57 -11.18 1.49 -9.67
CA ALA A 57 -10.59 1.10 -10.95
C ALA A 57 -11.05 1.94 -12.14
N GLN A 58 -12.36 2.27 -12.20
CA GLN A 58 -12.95 3.02 -13.31
C GLN A 58 -12.40 4.45 -13.45
N SER A 59 -11.86 5.02 -12.38
CA SER A 59 -11.39 6.41 -12.36
C SER A 59 -9.86 6.52 -12.35
N TYR A 60 -9.17 5.46 -11.95
CA TYR A 60 -7.72 5.51 -11.64
C TYR A 60 -6.94 4.31 -12.19
N ASP A 61 -7.52 3.55 -13.13
CA ASP A 61 -6.85 2.52 -13.94
C ASP A 61 -6.12 1.43 -13.15
N LEU A 62 -6.57 1.12 -11.93
CA LEU A 62 -5.92 0.16 -11.03
C LEU A 62 -4.47 0.52 -10.66
N VAL A 63 -4.07 1.78 -10.78
CA VAL A 63 -2.72 2.26 -10.47
C VAL A 63 -2.76 3.11 -9.20
N PHE A 64 -1.71 3.00 -8.40
CA PHE A 64 -1.40 3.98 -7.36
C PHE A 64 0.10 4.20 -7.27
N SER A 65 0.48 5.34 -6.71
CA SER A 65 1.86 5.69 -6.43
C SER A 65 1.96 6.22 -5.01
N TYR A 66 3.12 6.06 -4.39
CA TYR A 66 3.36 6.54 -3.04
C TYR A 66 4.80 7.02 -2.88
N CYS A 67 4.98 8.02 -2.02
CA CYS A 67 6.28 8.46 -1.54
C CYS A 67 6.23 8.45 -0.02
N LEU A 68 6.92 7.48 0.59
CA LEU A 68 7.00 7.40 2.05
C LEU A 68 7.98 8.47 2.55
N PRO A 69 7.61 9.22 3.60
CA PRO A 69 8.50 10.21 4.16
C PRO A 69 9.67 9.52 4.87
N SER A 70 10.88 10.07 4.72
CA SER A 70 12.08 9.53 5.36
C SER A 70 12.18 9.85 6.85
N LYS A 71 11.38 10.82 7.34
CA LYS A 71 11.33 11.26 8.74
C LYS A 71 9.90 11.67 9.11
N PRO A 72 9.49 11.57 10.39
CA PRO A 72 8.14 11.94 10.83
C PRO A 72 7.75 13.40 10.56
N SER A 73 8.72 14.31 10.43
CA SER A 73 8.48 15.73 10.15
C SER A 73 8.24 16.02 8.67
N ILE A 74 8.38 15.04 7.78
CA ILE A 74 8.16 15.19 6.34
C ILE A 74 6.82 14.56 6.00
N ILE A 75 6.03 15.28 5.21
CA ILE A 75 4.76 14.77 4.68
C ILE A 75 5.07 14.06 3.37
N GLY A 76 4.78 12.75 3.33
CA GLY A 76 4.79 11.97 2.09
C GLY A 76 3.49 12.13 1.32
N TYR A 77 3.29 11.31 0.29
CA TYR A 77 2.02 11.27 -0.42
C TYR A 77 1.64 9.86 -0.82
N LEU A 78 0.35 9.68 -1.06
CA LEU A 78 -0.22 8.54 -1.75
C LEU A 78 -1.24 9.08 -2.75
N GLU A 79 -1.15 8.62 -3.99
CA GLU A 79 -2.02 9.06 -5.08
C GLU A 79 -2.55 7.85 -5.84
N LEU A 80 -3.82 7.92 -6.24
CA LEU A 80 -4.44 6.95 -7.13
C LEU A 80 -4.35 7.46 -8.56
N GLY A 81 -4.03 6.59 -9.51
CA GLY A 81 -3.89 6.93 -10.92
C GLY A 81 -2.44 6.94 -11.39
N ASN A 82 -2.28 7.15 -12.70
CA ASN A 82 -1.00 7.07 -13.38
C ASN A 82 -0.37 8.46 -13.57
N TYR A 83 0.17 9.02 -12.48
CA TYR A 83 0.79 10.35 -12.48
C TYR A 83 2.32 10.34 -12.32
N ALA A 84 2.91 9.15 -12.19
CA ALA A 84 4.34 9.00 -11.99
C ALA A 84 5.09 9.09 -13.33
N THR A 85 6.06 10.01 -13.41
CA THR A 85 6.95 10.17 -14.57
C THR A 85 8.30 9.50 -14.31
N HIS A 86 9.01 9.09 -15.36
CA HIS A 86 10.35 8.48 -15.25
C HIS A 86 10.40 7.18 -14.43
N VAL A 87 9.33 6.38 -14.50
CA VAL A 87 9.23 5.11 -13.79
C VAL A 87 9.88 3.98 -14.57
N GLN A 88 10.55 3.08 -13.83
CA GLN A 88 11.04 1.81 -14.36
C GLN A 88 10.09 0.71 -13.90
N TYR A 89 9.74 -0.19 -14.82
CA TYR A 89 8.77 -1.24 -14.55
C TYR A 89 9.46 -2.59 -14.39
N THR A 90 8.93 -3.38 -13.46
CA THR A 90 9.22 -4.81 -13.33
C THR A 90 7.89 -5.56 -13.24
N PRO A 91 7.76 -6.77 -13.81
CA PRO A 91 6.51 -7.52 -13.72
C PRO A 91 6.14 -7.82 -12.26
N MET A 92 4.90 -7.50 -11.89
CA MET A 92 4.31 -7.89 -10.61
C MET A 92 3.66 -9.27 -10.74
N ILE A 93 4.08 -10.24 -9.91
CA ILE A 93 3.54 -11.60 -9.93
C ILE A 93 2.21 -11.63 -9.19
N THR A 94 1.20 -12.25 -9.82
CA THR A 94 -0.06 -12.61 -9.19
C THR A 94 0.06 -13.98 -8.53
N SER A 95 0.45 -14.03 -7.26
CA SER A 95 0.16 -15.20 -6.43
C SER A 95 -0.84 -14.82 -5.36
N GLN A 96 -1.85 -15.66 -5.11
CA GLN A 96 -2.74 -15.52 -3.96
C GLN A 96 -1.91 -15.66 -2.67
N MET A 97 -1.43 -14.55 -2.13
CA MET A 97 -0.86 -14.52 -0.79
C MET A 97 -1.75 -13.60 0.04
N SER A 98 -2.64 -14.21 0.83
CA SER A 98 -3.23 -13.53 1.98
C SER A 98 -2.12 -13.31 2.99
N VAL A 99 -1.42 -12.18 2.89
CA VAL A 99 -0.53 -11.72 3.95
C VAL A 99 -1.45 -11.16 5.03
N PHE A 100 -1.66 -11.94 6.10
CA PHE A 100 -2.33 -11.48 7.31
C PHE A 100 -1.54 -10.30 7.89
N GLY A 101 -2.00 -9.07 7.61
CA GLY A 101 -1.56 -7.87 8.32
C GLY A 101 -1.04 -6.70 7.47
N ALA A 102 -0.78 -6.86 6.17
CA ALA A 102 -0.44 -5.74 5.28
C ALA A 102 -0.54 -6.15 3.79
N PRO A 103 -0.87 -5.24 2.87
CA PRO A 103 -0.89 -5.53 1.44
C PRO A 103 0.55 -5.73 0.92
N GLY A 104 0.93 -7.00 0.74
CA GLY A 104 2.18 -7.39 0.10
C GLY A 104 2.02 -7.55 -1.41
N THR A 105 2.95 -7.03 -2.21
CA THR A 105 2.97 -7.28 -3.68
C THR A 105 4.26 -7.98 -4.09
N MET A 106 4.18 -9.03 -4.93
CA MET A 106 5.36 -9.79 -5.35
C MET A 106 5.97 -9.23 -6.64
N LEU A 107 7.29 -9.04 -6.67
CA LEU A 107 8.04 -8.65 -7.87
C LEU A 107 8.74 -9.88 -8.49
N SER A 108 8.74 -9.95 -9.84
CA SER A 108 9.45 -10.98 -10.62
C SER A 108 10.79 -10.46 -11.14
N SER A 109 11.90 -11.03 -10.67
CA SER A 109 13.12 -11.21 -11.47
C SER A 109 14.04 -12.25 -10.84
N GLY A 110 13.89 -13.54 -11.20
CA GLY A 110 14.75 -14.67 -10.79
C GLY A 110 14.74 -15.04 -9.30
N ARG A 111 14.53 -14.07 -8.42
CA ARG A 111 14.33 -14.10 -6.97
C ARG A 111 13.00 -13.38 -6.70
N LYS A 112 12.20 -13.94 -5.80
CA LYS A 112 10.91 -13.38 -5.39
C LYS A 112 11.16 -12.31 -4.32
N ALA A 113 10.64 -11.11 -4.53
CA ALA A 113 10.64 -10.05 -3.52
C ALA A 113 9.20 -9.66 -3.19
N ILE A 114 8.92 -9.34 -1.93
CA ILE A 114 7.64 -8.80 -1.49
C ILE A 114 7.85 -7.34 -1.12
N LEU A 115 7.07 -6.46 -1.74
CA LEU A 115 6.91 -5.09 -1.30
C LEU A 115 5.88 -5.07 -0.17
N ASP A 116 6.28 -4.62 1.02
CA ASP A 116 5.45 -4.56 2.21
C ASP A 116 5.59 -3.20 2.88
N SER A 117 4.46 -2.66 3.35
CA SER A 117 4.40 -1.41 4.15
C SER A 117 4.14 -1.69 5.64
N GLY A 118 3.91 -2.95 6.03
CA GLY A 118 3.72 -3.38 7.41
C GLY A 118 5.00 -3.58 8.22
N THR A 119 6.17 -3.46 7.58
CA THR A 119 7.48 -3.62 8.21
C THR A 119 8.38 -2.41 7.95
N VAL A 120 9.23 -2.07 8.92
CA VAL A 120 10.16 -0.92 8.83
C VAL A 120 11.55 -1.29 8.29
N ILE A 121 11.83 -2.59 8.15
CA ILE A 121 13.11 -3.13 7.68
C ILE A 121 12.86 -4.16 6.59
N SER A 122 13.74 -4.21 5.59
CA SER A 122 13.71 -5.26 4.58
C SER A 122 14.03 -6.61 5.22
N GLY A 123 13.12 -7.58 5.06
CA GLY A 123 13.34 -8.96 5.49
C GLY A 123 14.12 -9.74 4.44
N LEU A 124 15.24 -10.33 4.84
CA LEU A 124 16.03 -11.24 4.00
C LEU A 124 16.00 -12.66 4.58
N SER A 125 16.09 -13.67 3.71
CA SER A 125 16.34 -15.03 4.20
C SER A 125 17.68 -15.07 4.93
N PRO A 126 17.85 -15.92 5.97
CA PRO A 126 19.10 -15.95 6.75
C PRO A 126 20.36 -16.17 5.89
N ILE A 127 20.26 -16.98 4.84
CA ILE A 127 21.35 -17.25 3.90
C ILE A 127 21.72 -15.96 3.14
N THR A 128 20.72 -15.32 2.51
CA THR A 128 20.94 -14.08 1.76
C THR A 128 21.44 -12.94 2.66
N TYR A 129 20.94 -12.85 3.90
CA TYR A 129 21.42 -11.87 4.87
C TYR A 129 22.89 -12.11 5.20
N SER A 130 23.27 -13.34 5.51
CA SER A 130 24.67 -13.70 5.80
C SER A 130 25.60 -13.38 4.63
N ASP A 131 25.21 -13.74 3.41
CA ASP A 131 26.01 -13.45 2.22
C ASP A 131 26.22 -11.93 2.02
N ILE A 132 25.17 -11.14 2.15
CA ILE A 132 25.23 -9.68 1.96
C ILE A 132 25.97 -9.00 3.12
N HIS A 133 25.70 -9.41 4.36
CA HIS A 133 26.31 -8.82 5.55
C HIS A 133 27.82 -9.01 5.60
N ASN A 134 28.35 -10.08 5.01
CA ASN A 134 29.80 -10.29 4.93
C ASN A 134 30.47 -9.48 3.81
N ILE A 135 29.69 -8.86 2.91
CA ILE A 135 30.19 -8.07 1.78
C ILE A 135 30.16 -6.56 2.09
N PHE A 136 29.28 -6.11 2.99
CA PHE A 136 29.14 -4.70 3.41
C PHE A 136 29.59 -4.50 4.85
#